data_AF-A0A925LX17-F1
#
_entry.id   AF-A0A925LX17-F1
#
_cell.length_a   1.000
_cell.length_b   1.000
_cell.length_c   1.000
_cell.angle_alpha   90.00
_cell.angle_beta   90.00
_cell.angle_gamma   90.00
#
_symmetry.space_group_name_H-M   'P 1'
#
loop_
_entity.id
_entity.type
_entity.pdbx_description
1 polymer ?
#
loop_
_entity_poly.entity_id
_entity_poly.type
_entity_poly.pdbx_seq_one_letter_code
_entity_poly.pdbx_strand_id
1 'polypeptide(L)'
;MPTDRKAKIMIPESTEFNLNDEACQQDGSPTIADAQLKLAIACVEQRDLDAARRHANIAAKQTTPDWPHLESLGIILFQLSRFSAARCALIQASQNGPLGIEALKVLATLYHRAGEVENAQHCIAAMVQINAIAGPSHPHPDRPKILRLRSVEKSYFGIKTNRKTGLRYCWLKGGHFSSKNLIDRNRFNFYIGTVFGNNPVRPDALPDVDLVVNGVSCPDLDPVGLNNVEAFLANFPDVPVINPPRKVRRTTRAENARRLGVLPHVILPQTELFLLGGPAEAIAAQVDATGLGYPMIVRHRGTQTGKTVEKVDNRSALVEWISAQPPGTEVYATAFVDCRWQDGYYHKSRVFFIDGELFPVASLASDSWQIHSGDRYRIMSSTPSTQADERRFLQDPSAYLGSKALNALHAIRDTIDLDFFGIDFTLDSEGNVIVFEANAAMRHNFDHAENFPYTRPHLERVSEAFSAMIERRAIARTSP
;
A
#
# COMPACT_ATOMS: atom_id res chain seq x y z
N MET A 1 -32.88 18.42 9.77
CA MET A 1 -32.53 19.73 9.16
C MET A 1 -31.17 19.58 8.50
N PRO A 2 -30.98 19.88 7.22
CA PRO A 2 -29.69 19.75 6.57
C PRO A 2 -28.92 21.06 6.75
N THR A 3 -27.88 21.07 7.58
CA THR A 3 -26.91 22.17 7.58
C THR A 3 -25.81 21.85 6.59
N ASP A 4 -25.95 22.41 5.39
CA ASP A 4 -24.88 22.75 4.47
C ASP A 4 -23.68 23.32 5.24
N ARG A 5 -22.55 22.62 5.22
CA ARG A 5 -21.23 23.22 5.48
C ARG A 5 -20.19 22.57 4.55
N LYS A 6 -20.14 23.05 3.31
CA LYS A 6 -18.96 22.89 2.45
C LYS A 6 -17.85 23.76 3.04
N ALA A 7 -16.81 23.13 3.61
CA ALA A 7 -15.62 23.86 4.03
C ALA A 7 -14.92 24.45 2.79
N LYS A 8 -14.81 25.78 2.74
CA LYS A 8 -14.07 26.51 1.70
C LYS A 8 -12.58 26.39 2.05
N ILE A 9 -11.89 25.38 1.52
CA ILE A 9 -10.44 25.22 1.69
C ILE A 9 -9.78 25.93 0.50
N MET A 10 -9.16 27.10 0.75
CA MET A 10 -8.30 27.74 -0.25
C MET A 10 -6.99 26.96 -0.34
N ILE A 11 -6.62 26.53 -1.55
CA ILE A 11 -5.29 25.99 -1.84
C ILE A 11 -4.32 27.19 -1.85
N PRO A 12 -3.16 27.14 -1.16
CA PRO A 12 -2.20 28.24 -1.17
C PRO A 12 -1.72 28.56 -2.59
N GLU A 13 -1.51 29.84 -2.90
CA GLU A 13 -0.83 30.27 -4.12
C GLU A 13 0.61 29.74 -4.09
N SER A 14 0.95 28.80 -4.97
CA SER A 14 2.34 28.39 -5.19
C SER A 14 3.06 29.44 -6.05
N THR A 15 4.31 29.71 -5.68
CA THR A 15 5.33 30.53 -6.37
C THR A 15 5.16 30.65 -7.88
N GLU A 16 5.19 31.89 -8.36
CA GLU A 16 5.12 32.32 -9.77
C GLU A 16 5.83 31.34 -10.71
N PHE A 17 5.05 30.70 -11.59
CA PHE A 17 5.57 29.94 -12.71
C PHE A 17 5.17 30.59 -14.03
N ASN A 18 6.17 30.69 -14.90
CA ASN A 18 6.16 31.37 -16.17
C ASN A 18 5.13 30.74 -17.13
N LEU A 19 4.00 31.43 -17.33
CA LEU A 19 2.96 31.10 -18.32
C LEU A 19 3.45 31.45 -19.73
N ASN A 20 4.45 30.73 -20.24
CA ASN A 20 4.83 30.79 -21.66
C ASN A 20 4.52 29.47 -22.35
N ASP A 21 3.22 29.18 -22.45
CA ASP A 21 2.64 28.33 -23.49
C ASP A 21 1.34 29.04 -23.92
N GLU A 22 1.22 29.33 -25.22
CA GLU A 22 0.24 30.22 -25.88
C GLU A 22 -1.25 29.93 -25.60
N ALA A 23 -1.73 30.21 -24.38
CA ALA A 23 -3.15 29.99 -24.03
C ALA A 23 -3.72 30.97 -23.01
N CYS A 24 -3.09 32.13 -22.80
CA CYS A 24 -3.66 33.15 -21.92
C CYS A 24 -3.97 34.41 -22.74
N GLN A 25 -5.26 34.74 -22.81
CA GLN A 25 -5.88 35.96 -23.37
C GLN A 25 -6.28 35.91 -24.85
N GLN A 26 -7.51 35.47 -25.15
CA GLN A 26 -8.38 36.03 -26.21
C GLN A 26 -9.86 35.87 -25.82
N ASP A 27 -10.71 36.84 -26.21
CA ASP A 27 -12.15 36.95 -25.92
C ASP A 27 -12.93 35.63 -26.11
N GLY A 28 -13.37 35.03 -25.00
CA GLY A 28 -14.11 33.76 -25.01
C GLY A 28 -15.60 33.94 -24.71
N SER A 29 -16.43 33.07 -25.29
CA SER A 29 -17.88 33.03 -25.03
C SER A 29 -18.24 31.86 -24.09
N PRO A 30 -18.83 32.12 -22.91
CA PRO A 30 -19.28 31.05 -22.01
C PRO A 30 -20.26 30.07 -22.67
N THR A 31 -21.14 30.56 -23.54
CA THR A 31 -22.09 29.72 -24.30
C THR A 31 -21.38 28.76 -25.25
N ILE A 32 -20.30 29.22 -25.90
CA ILE A 32 -19.49 28.35 -26.77
C ILE A 32 -18.75 27.33 -25.91
N ALA A 33 -18.20 27.74 -24.76
CA ALA A 33 -17.53 26.83 -23.83
C ALA A 33 -18.46 25.67 -23.46
N ASP A 34 -19.67 25.97 -22.98
CA ASP A 34 -20.68 24.98 -22.59
C ASP A 34 -21.09 24.03 -23.71
N ALA A 35 -21.35 24.56 -24.91
CA ALA A 35 -21.71 23.75 -26.06
C ALA A 35 -20.58 22.78 -26.42
N GLN A 36 -19.34 23.25 -26.41
CA GLN A 36 -18.16 22.44 -26.74
C GLN A 36 -17.86 21.40 -25.67
N LEU A 37 -18.05 21.71 -24.39
CA LEU A 37 -17.93 20.71 -23.32
C LEU A 37 -18.98 19.59 -23.47
N LYS A 38 -20.24 19.94 -23.74
CA LYS A 38 -21.32 18.95 -23.97
C LYS A 38 -21.00 18.05 -25.16
N LEU A 39 -20.52 18.62 -26.27
CA LEU A 39 -20.07 17.84 -27.43
C LEU A 39 -18.89 16.93 -27.08
N ALA A 40 -17.92 17.42 -26.31
CA ALA A 40 -16.79 16.61 -25.87
C ALA A 40 -17.24 15.39 -25.06
N ILE A 41 -18.15 15.58 -24.11
CA ILE A 41 -18.73 14.50 -23.29
C ILE A 41 -19.47 13.49 -24.18
N ALA A 42 -20.33 13.96 -25.09
CA ALA A 42 -21.06 13.09 -26.02
C ALA A 42 -20.11 12.28 -26.91
N CYS A 43 -19.03 12.88 -27.42
CA CYS A 43 -18.02 12.17 -28.19
C CYS A 43 -17.27 11.13 -27.36
N VAL A 44 -17.01 11.38 -26.07
CA VAL A 44 -16.44 10.38 -25.15
C VAL A 44 -17.37 9.18 -25.00
N GLU A 45 -18.68 9.41 -24.82
CA GLU A 45 -19.69 8.35 -24.72
C GLU A 45 -19.77 7.51 -26.01
N GLN A 46 -19.66 8.17 -27.16
CA GLN A 46 -19.63 7.53 -28.49
C GLN A 46 -18.27 6.90 -28.84
N ARG A 47 -17.25 7.06 -27.99
CA ARG A 47 -15.86 6.61 -28.20
C ARG A 47 -15.14 7.27 -29.38
N ASP A 48 -15.61 8.40 -29.87
CA ASP A 48 -14.87 9.26 -30.79
C ASP A 48 -13.92 10.16 -29.99
N LEU A 49 -12.78 9.60 -29.60
CA LEU A 49 -11.82 10.30 -28.74
C LEU A 49 -11.15 11.49 -29.44
N ASP A 50 -11.06 11.48 -30.77
CA ASP A 50 -10.45 12.57 -31.52
C ASP A 50 -11.40 13.75 -31.63
N ALA A 51 -12.69 13.52 -31.90
CA ALA A 51 -13.71 14.56 -31.78
C ALA A 51 -13.81 15.09 -30.36
N ALA A 52 -13.80 14.21 -29.35
CA ALA A 52 -13.82 14.61 -27.95
C ALA A 52 -12.65 15.55 -27.61
N ARG A 53 -11.43 15.22 -28.05
CA ARG A 53 -10.25 16.08 -27.87
C ARG A 53 -10.40 17.42 -28.57
N ARG A 54 -10.91 17.44 -29.82
CA ARG A 54 -11.14 18.70 -30.54
C ARG A 54 -12.08 19.61 -29.76
N HIS A 55 -13.25 19.10 -29.39
CA HIS A 55 -14.26 19.86 -28.66
C HIS A 55 -13.76 20.30 -27.27
N ALA A 56 -13.10 19.43 -26.51
CA ALA A 56 -12.55 19.79 -25.20
C ALA A 56 -11.46 20.87 -25.30
N ASN A 57 -10.61 20.84 -26.34
CA ASN A 57 -9.62 21.89 -26.55
C ASN A 57 -10.24 23.22 -26.95
N ILE A 58 -11.32 23.21 -27.72
CA ILE A 58 -12.05 24.44 -28.06
C ILE A 58 -12.67 25.04 -26.78
N ALA A 59 -13.31 24.22 -25.95
CA ALA A 59 -13.86 24.64 -24.67
C ALA A 59 -12.77 25.24 -23.75
N ALA A 60 -11.59 24.61 -23.68
CA ALA A 60 -10.46 25.08 -22.86
C ALA A 60 -9.85 26.41 -23.31
N LYS A 61 -10.10 26.85 -24.55
CA LYS A 61 -9.69 28.16 -25.06
C LYS A 61 -10.70 29.28 -24.74
N GLN A 62 -11.90 28.93 -24.26
CA GLN A 62 -12.92 29.92 -23.91
C GLN A 62 -12.76 30.34 -22.45
N THR A 63 -12.91 31.63 -22.18
CA THR A 63 -12.96 32.16 -20.81
C THR A 63 -14.36 31.93 -20.22
N THR A 64 -14.43 31.34 -19.04
CA THR A 64 -15.66 31.24 -18.25
C THR A 64 -15.33 31.31 -16.75
N PRO A 65 -16.08 32.07 -15.94
CA PRO A 65 -15.94 32.07 -14.48
C PRO A 65 -16.70 30.89 -13.83
N ASP A 66 -17.44 30.10 -14.60
CA ASP A 66 -18.28 29.03 -14.07
C ASP A 66 -17.44 27.82 -13.62
N TRP A 67 -17.25 27.70 -12.30
CA TRP A 67 -16.41 26.65 -11.74
C TRP A 67 -16.91 25.21 -11.97
N PRO A 68 -18.22 24.89 -11.99
CA PRO A 68 -18.70 23.54 -12.32
C PRO A 68 -18.40 23.16 -13.77
N HIS A 69 -18.48 24.13 -14.71
CA HIS A 69 -18.01 23.95 -16.08
C HIS A 69 -16.52 23.59 -16.09
N LEU A 70 -15.68 24.43 -15.46
CA LEU A 70 -14.24 24.24 -15.41
C LEU A 70 -13.84 22.91 -14.75
N GLU A 71 -14.56 22.50 -13.70
CA GLU A 71 -14.39 21.20 -13.04
C GLU A 71 -14.63 20.05 -14.02
N SER A 72 -15.78 20.07 -14.70
CA SER A 72 -16.18 19.04 -15.67
C SER A 72 -15.22 18.99 -16.85
N LEU A 73 -14.83 20.16 -17.37
CA LEU A 73 -13.84 20.28 -18.45
C LEU A 73 -12.48 19.72 -18.03
N GLY A 74 -12.02 20.03 -16.82
CA GLY A 74 -10.77 19.52 -16.27
C GLY A 74 -10.72 17.99 -16.20
N ILE A 75 -11.82 17.37 -15.75
CA ILE A 75 -11.95 15.90 -15.70
C ILE A 75 -11.89 15.30 -17.11
N ILE A 76 -12.66 15.85 -18.07
CA ILE A 76 -12.68 15.36 -19.46
C ILE A 76 -11.31 15.51 -20.13
N LEU A 77 -10.66 16.66 -19.99
CA LEU A 77 -9.31 16.90 -20.50
C LEU A 77 -8.31 15.88 -19.93
N PHE A 78 -8.39 15.57 -18.64
CA PHE A 78 -7.54 14.55 -18.01
C PHE A 78 -7.78 13.17 -18.62
N GLN A 79 -9.04 12.74 -18.74
CA GLN A 79 -9.41 11.46 -19.34
C GLN A 79 -8.87 11.33 -20.78
N LEU A 80 -8.84 12.45 -21.52
CA LEU A 80 -8.34 12.56 -22.89
C LEU A 80 -6.82 12.77 -23.00
N SER A 81 -6.08 12.68 -21.88
CA SER A 81 -4.62 12.88 -21.79
C SER A 81 -4.12 14.31 -22.05
N ARG A 82 -4.99 15.32 -21.88
CA ARG A 82 -4.65 16.75 -21.99
C ARG A 82 -4.30 17.32 -20.61
N PHE A 83 -3.21 16.81 -20.02
CA PHE A 83 -2.89 17.02 -18.60
C PHE A 83 -2.64 18.49 -18.21
N SER A 84 -1.91 19.27 -19.02
CA SER A 84 -1.65 20.69 -18.72
C SER A 84 -2.95 21.51 -18.72
N ALA A 85 -3.78 21.34 -19.76
CA ALA A 85 -5.07 22.01 -19.86
C ALA A 85 -6.03 21.56 -18.74
N ALA A 86 -6.05 20.26 -18.41
CA ALA A 86 -6.81 19.74 -17.29
C ALA A 86 -6.41 20.40 -15.96
N ARG A 87 -5.10 20.52 -15.72
CA ARG A 87 -4.57 21.17 -14.53
C ARG A 87 -5.00 22.64 -14.44
N CYS A 88 -4.85 23.40 -15.52
CA CYS A 88 -5.27 24.80 -15.56
C CYS A 88 -6.76 24.96 -15.26
N ALA A 89 -7.63 24.18 -15.92
CA ALA A 89 -9.07 24.23 -15.68
C ALA A 89 -9.43 23.91 -14.22
N LEU A 90 -8.80 22.89 -13.62
CA LEU A 90 -9.08 22.51 -12.24
C LEU A 90 -8.55 23.51 -11.19
N ILE A 91 -7.42 24.16 -11.46
CA ILE A 91 -6.91 25.24 -10.59
C ILE A 91 -7.84 26.46 -10.66
N GLN A 92 -8.29 26.84 -11.86
CA GLN A 92 -9.27 27.92 -12.00
C GLN A 92 -10.61 27.57 -11.34
N ALA A 93 -11.06 26.31 -11.47
CA ALA A 93 -12.26 25.83 -10.79
C ALA A 93 -12.11 25.90 -9.26
N SER A 94 -10.96 25.51 -8.69
CA SER A 94 -10.74 25.52 -7.24
C SER A 94 -10.67 26.91 -6.63
N GLN A 95 -10.25 27.92 -7.41
CA GLN A 95 -10.26 29.34 -7.01
C GLN A 95 -11.68 29.89 -6.90
N ASN A 96 -12.62 29.37 -7.70
CA ASN A 96 -13.98 29.90 -7.83
C ASN A 96 -15.04 29.06 -7.10
N GLY A 97 -14.73 27.82 -6.70
CA GLY A 97 -15.65 26.96 -5.97
C GLY A 97 -15.03 25.68 -5.39
N PRO A 98 -15.78 24.95 -4.54
CA PRO A 98 -15.30 23.71 -3.94
C PRO A 98 -15.35 22.56 -4.95
N LEU A 99 -14.19 21.99 -5.27
CA LEU A 99 -14.08 20.83 -6.15
C LEU A 99 -14.72 19.57 -5.56
N GLY A 100 -15.32 18.75 -6.42
CA GLY A 100 -15.75 17.40 -6.10
C GLY A 100 -14.59 16.41 -5.97
N ILE A 101 -14.91 15.21 -5.47
CA ILE A 101 -13.93 14.14 -5.21
C ILE A 101 -13.14 13.75 -6.46
N GLU A 102 -13.77 13.59 -7.61
CA GLU A 102 -13.09 13.18 -8.84
C GLU A 102 -12.12 14.26 -9.34
N ALA A 103 -12.52 15.53 -9.28
CA ALA A 103 -11.64 16.64 -9.61
C ALA A 103 -10.43 16.74 -8.67
N LEU A 104 -10.65 16.56 -7.35
CA LEU A 104 -9.56 16.52 -6.36
C LEU A 104 -8.58 15.36 -6.64
N LYS A 105 -9.07 14.17 -7.03
CA LYS A 105 -8.19 13.05 -7.42
C LYS A 105 -7.35 13.39 -8.65
N VAL A 106 -7.97 13.99 -9.66
CA VAL A 106 -7.28 14.42 -10.89
C VAL A 106 -6.21 15.45 -10.55
N LEU A 107 -6.58 16.49 -9.80
CA LEU A 107 -5.67 17.56 -9.43
C LEU A 107 -4.50 17.04 -8.55
N ALA A 108 -4.79 16.16 -7.58
CA ALA A 108 -3.75 15.48 -6.78
C ALA A 108 -2.78 14.68 -7.66
N THR A 109 -3.29 13.97 -8.67
CA THR A 109 -2.49 13.20 -9.61
C THR A 109 -1.57 14.11 -10.42
N LEU A 110 -2.08 15.25 -10.87
CA LEU A 110 -1.34 16.21 -11.70
C LEU A 110 -0.26 16.95 -10.88
N TYR A 111 -0.57 17.35 -9.65
CA TYR A 111 0.43 17.91 -8.72
C TYR A 111 1.54 16.90 -8.40
N HIS A 112 1.18 15.65 -8.07
CA HIS A 112 2.18 14.63 -7.79
C HIS A 112 3.10 14.37 -8.99
N ARG A 113 2.54 14.33 -10.21
CA ARG A 113 3.32 14.18 -11.45
C ARG A 113 4.27 15.36 -11.69
N ALA A 114 3.92 16.55 -11.24
CA ALA A 114 4.75 17.74 -11.33
C ALA A 114 5.81 17.85 -10.20
N GLY A 115 5.82 16.91 -9.25
CA GLY A 115 6.72 16.96 -8.08
C GLY A 115 6.18 17.84 -6.93
N GLU A 116 4.98 18.40 -7.05
CA GLU A 116 4.35 19.25 -6.04
C GLU A 116 3.63 18.40 -4.99
N VAL A 117 4.42 17.71 -4.16
CA VAL A 117 3.92 16.73 -3.19
C VAL A 117 2.95 17.34 -2.18
N GLU A 118 3.23 18.55 -1.68
CA GLU A 118 2.38 19.23 -0.70
C GLU A 118 1.00 19.56 -1.28
N ASN A 119 0.95 20.13 -2.49
CA ASN A 119 -0.31 20.42 -3.19
C ASN A 119 -1.11 19.15 -3.47
N ALA A 120 -0.43 18.05 -3.82
CA ALA A 120 -1.08 16.76 -3.99
C ALA A 120 -1.69 16.26 -2.68
N GLN A 121 -0.98 16.38 -1.55
CA GLN A 121 -1.48 15.99 -0.23
C GLN A 121 -2.65 16.86 0.22
N HIS A 122 -2.64 18.17 -0.04
CA HIS A 122 -3.79 19.04 0.23
C HIS A 122 -5.06 18.59 -0.51
N CYS A 123 -4.93 18.18 -1.77
CA CYS A 123 -6.06 17.64 -2.53
C CYS A 123 -6.59 16.32 -1.94
N ILE A 124 -5.68 15.44 -1.49
CA ILE A 124 -6.04 14.19 -0.80
C ILE A 124 -6.75 14.48 0.52
N ALA A 125 -6.25 15.44 1.30
CA ALA A 125 -6.84 15.88 2.55
C ALA A 125 -8.29 16.37 2.34
N ALA A 126 -8.51 17.25 1.36
CA ALA A 126 -9.84 17.75 1.00
C ALA A 126 -10.77 16.61 0.56
N MET A 127 -10.27 15.63 -0.19
CA MET A 127 -11.06 14.46 -0.58
C MET A 127 -11.51 13.64 0.63
N VAL A 128 -10.62 13.40 1.60
CA VAL A 128 -10.95 12.68 2.84
C VAL A 128 -11.97 13.45 3.68
N GLN A 129 -11.89 14.78 3.72
CA GLN A 129 -12.90 15.62 4.39
C GLN A 129 -14.29 15.49 3.79
N ILE A 130 -14.39 15.38 2.46
CA ILE A 130 -15.69 15.22 1.77
C ILE A 130 -16.25 13.81 1.99
N ASN A 131 -15.40 12.78 1.94
CA ASN A 131 -15.86 11.41 2.07
C ASN A 131 -14.81 10.50 2.72
N ALA A 132 -14.78 10.53 4.05
CA ALA A 132 -13.87 9.70 4.84
C ALA A 132 -14.31 8.22 4.90
N ILE A 133 -15.59 7.93 4.67
CA ILE A 133 -16.20 6.62 4.88
C ILE A 133 -16.84 6.11 3.59
N ALA A 134 -16.36 4.99 3.07
CA ALA A 134 -17.04 4.26 2.00
C ALA A 134 -17.69 3.00 2.57
N GLY A 135 -18.94 2.72 2.20
CA GLY A 135 -19.68 1.53 2.64
C GLY A 135 -20.63 1.01 1.57
N PRO A 136 -21.33 -0.11 1.83
CA PRO A 136 -22.39 -0.59 0.94
C PRO A 136 -23.57 0.39 0.93
N SER A 137 -24.17 0.63 -0.25
CA SER A 137 -25.37 1.46 -0.38
C SER A 137 -26.60 0.84 0.29
N HIS A 138 -26.65 -0.51 0.30
CA HIS A 138 -27.72 -1.29 0.92
C HIS A 138 -27.09 -2.36 1.81
N PRO A 139 -26.81 -2.05 3.09
CA PRO A 139 -26.28 -3.03 4.02
C PRO A 139 -27.31 -4.13 4.28
N HIS A 140 -26.84 -5.38 4.37
CA HIS A 140 -27.69 -6.51 4.73
C HIS A 140 -27.99 -6.47 6.24
N PRO A 141 -29.25 -6.60 6.69
CA PRO A 141 -29.62 -6.43 8.10
C PRO A 141 -28.88 -7.38 9.04
N ASP A 142 -28.72 -8.65 8.63
CA ASP A 142 -28.15 -9.70 9.51
C ASP A 142 -26.64 -9.91 9.37
N ARG A 143 -25.94 -9.11 8.56
CA ARG A 143 -24.49 -9.30 8.35
C ARG A 143 -23.67 -8.42 9.28
N PRO A 144 -22.57 -8.94 9.85
CA PRO A 144 -21.67 -8.11 10.64
C PRO A 144 -21.12 -6.92 9.85
N LYS A 145 -21.01 -5.78 10.52
CA LYS A 145 -20.49 -4.52 10.02
C LYS A 145 -19.01 -4.41 10.34
N ILE A 146 -18.18 -4.56 9.33
CA ILE A 146 -16.72 -4.58 9.48
C ILE A 146 -16.17 -3.26 8.99
N LEU A 147 -15.46 -2.54 9.86
CA LEU A 147 -14.77 -1.31 9.49
C LEU A 147 -13.30 -1.61 9.24
N ARG A 148 -12.85 -1.45 8.01
CA ARG A 148 -11.42 -1.42 7.70
C ARG A 148 -10.90 0.00 7.72
N LEU A 149 -9.94 0.27 8.58
CA LEU A 149 -9.22 1.54 8.60
C LEU A 149 -8.07 1.51 7.60
N ARG A 150 -7.84 2.64 6.93
CA ARG A 150 -6.64 2.87 6.10
C ARG A 150 -6.14 4.29 6.32
N SER A 151 -4.85 4.49 6.10
CA SER A 151 -4.23 5.81 6.04
C SER A 151 -3.88 6.16 4.59
N VAL A 152 -3.92 7.45 4.26
CA VAL A 152 -3.47 7.98 2.97
C VAL A 152 -2.25 8.91 3.07
N GLU A 153 -1.63 9.03 4.25
CA GLU A 153 -0.40 9.83 4.50
C GLU A 153 0.74 9.53 3.51
N LYS A 154 0.92 8.25 3.19
CA LYS A 154 1.94 7.77 2.24
C LYS A 154 1.36 7.29 0.91
N SER A 155 0.12 7.69 0.62
CA SER A 155 -0.55 7.36 -0.63
C SER A 155 -0.48 8.52 -1.62
N TYR A 156 -0.56 8.20 -2.90
CA TYR A 156 -0.62 9.17 -3.99
C TYR A 156 -1.48 8.62 -5.12
N PHE A 157 -2.05 9.51 -5.94
CA PHE A 157 -2.77 9.08 -7.14
C PHE A 157 -1.83 8.99 -8.34
N GLY A 158 -1.88 7.87 -9.04
CA GLY A 158 -1.22 7.67 -10.33
C GLY A 158 -2.23 7.59 -11.48
N ILE A 159 -1.73 7.65 -12.72
CA ILE A 159 -2.55 7.57 -13.92
C ILE A 159 -2.56 6.12 -14.44
N LYS A 160 -3.75 5.60 -14.76
CA LYS A 160 -3.93 4.37 -15.55
C LYS A 160 -4.80 4.61 -16.76
N THR A 161 -4.69 3.70 -17.72
CA THR A 161 -5.51 3.70 -18.95
C THR A 161 -6.52 2.57 -18.87
N ASN A 162 -7.78 2.89 -19.13
CA ASN A 162 -8.76 1.85 -19.39
C ASN A 162 -8.50 1.27 -20.78
N ARG A 163 -8.09 -0.01 -20.86
CA ARG A 163 -7.76 -0.67 -22.13
C ARG A 163 -8.94 -0.76 -23.10
N LYS A 164 -10.19 -0.74 -22.60
CA LYS A 164 -11.40 -0.84 -23.43
C LYS A 164 -11.81 0.50 -24.02
N THR A 165 -11.59 1.60 -23.29
CA THR A 165 -12.06 2.93 -23.68
C THR A 165 -10.95 3.88 -24.10
N GLY A 166 -9.68 3.56 -23.83
CA GLY A 166 -8.54 4.46 -24.04
C GLY A 166 -8.45 5.62 -23.05
N LEU A 167 -9.45 5.84 -22.19
CA LEU A 167 -9.51 6.96 -21.26
C LEU A 167 -8.57 6.76 -20.06
N ARG A 168 -8.06 7.88 -19.55
CA ARG A 168 -7.27 7.92 -18.31
C ARG A 168 -8.16 7.96 -17.08
N TYR A 169 -7.71 7.33 -16.01
CA TYR A 169 -8.35 7.41 -14.68
C TYR A 169 -7.30 7.44 -13.57
N CYS A 170 -7.69 8.01 -12.44
CA CYS A 170 -6.85 8.08 -11.24
C CYS A 170 -6.90 6.76 -10.47
N TRP A 171 -5.74 6.24 -10.10
CA TRP A 171 -5.59 5.05 -9.25
C TRP A 171 -4.85 5.45 -7.99
N LEU A 172 -5.42 5.21 -6.81
CA LEU A 172 -4.73 5.40 -5.53
C LEU A 172 -3.65 4.33 -5.34
N LYS A 173 -2.38 4.76 -5.38
CA LYS A 173 -1.22 3.94 -5.03
C LYS A 173 -0.83 4.21 -3.57
N GLY A 174 -0.24 3.20 -2.95
CA GLY A 174 -0.04 3.17 -1.50
C GLY A 174 -1.04 2.26 -0.80
N GLY A 175 -0.91 2.14 0.51
CA GLY A 175 -1.67 1.20 1.34
C GLY A 175 -0.88 -0.05 1.68
N HIS A 176 -1.07 -0.54 2.91
CA HIS A 176 -0.16 -1.50 3.54
C HIS A 176 -0.77 -2.90 3.64
N PHE A 177 -2.10 -2.97 3.59
CA PHE A 177 -2.86 -4.19 3.80
C PHE A 177 -3.79 -4.43 2.61
N SER A 178 -3.67 -5.60 1.96
CA SER A 178 -4.55 -5.96 0.86
C SER A 178 -5.62 -6.95 1.33
N SER A 179 -6.85 -6.47 1.55
CA SER A 179 -7.97 -7.33 1.91
C SER A 179 -8.59 -8.10 0.74
N LYS A 180 -8.19 -7.82 -0.52
CA LYS A 180 -8.85 -8.32 -1.74
C LYS A 180 -9.09 -9.83 -1.74
N ASN A 181 -8.10 -10.61 -1.32
CA ASN A 181 -8.16 -12.07 -1.32
C ASN A 181 -8.25 -12.65 0.10
N LEU A 182 -8.17 -11.82 1.14
CA LEU A 182 -8.28 -12.27 2.54
C LEU A 182 -9.72 -12.26 3.03
N ILE A 183 -10.53 -11.31 2.54
CA ILE A 183 -11.88 -11.08 3.04
C ILE A 183 -12.87 -11.34 1.92
N ASP A 184 -13.76 -12.33 2.11
CA ASP A 184 -14.95 -12.44 1.30
C ASP A 184 -15.95 -11.33 1.69
N ARG A 185 -16.06 -10.32 0.83
CA ARG A 185 -16.91 -9.15 1.05
C ARG A 185 -18.40 -9.49 1.03
N ASN A 186 -18.80 -10.66 0.54
CA ASN A 186 -20.20 -11.07 0.54
C ASN A 186 -20.69 -11.54 1.91
N ARG A 187 -19.78 -11.83 2.86
CA ARG A 187 -20.13 -12.26 4.22
C ARG A 187 -20.41 -11.09 5.18
N PHE A 188 -20.03 -9.87 4.80
CA PHE A 188 -20.00 -8.71 5.70
C PHE A 188 -20.55 -7.44 5.07
N ASN A 189 -21.09 -6.55 5.91
CA ASN A 189 -21.25 -5.15 5.56
C ASN A 189 -19.90 -4.45 5.71
N PHE A 190 -19.16 -4.33 4.61
CA PHE A 190 -17.76 -3.89 4.66
C PHE A 190 -17.61 -2.38 4.42
N TYR A 191 -17.21 -1.66 5.47
CA TYR A 191 -16.93 -0.23 5.46
C TYR A 191 -15.42 0.03 5.39
N ILE A 192 -15.03 1.15 4.77
CA ILE A 192 -13.65 1.63 4.69
C ILE A 192 -13.61 3.03 5.30
N GLY A 193 -12.95 3.17 6.44
CA GLY A 193 -12.62 4.46 7.05
C GLY A 193 -11.24 4.92 6.61
N THR A 194 -11.13 6.14 6.10
CA THR A 194 -9.86 6.74 5.65
C THR A 194 -9.43 7.79 6.65
N VAL A 195 -8.29 7.58 7.32
CA VAL A 195 -7.68 8.57 8.21
C VAL A 195 -6.59 9.36 7.47
N PHE A 196 -6.47 10.65 7.80
CA PHE A 196 -5.45 11.54 7.27
C PHE A 196 -5.27 12.75 8.21
N GLY A 197 -4.04 13.06 8.58
CA GLY A 197 -3.69 14.07 9.57
C GLY A 197 -4.48 13.93 10.88
N ASN A 198 -4.66 15.04 11.58
CA ASN A 198 -5.56 15.15 12.73
C ASN A 198 -7.05 15.17 12.33
N ASN A 199 -7.41 14.70 11.13
CA ASN A 199 -8.80 14.60 10.72
C ASN A 199 -9.34 13.19 10.99
N PRO A 200 -10.02 12.97 12.14
CA PRO A 200 -10.60 11.67 12.41
C PRO A 200 -11.73 11.41 11.41
N VAL A 201 -11.82 10.15 10.96
CA VAL A 201 -13.12 9.60 10.54
C VAL A 201 -14.09 9.94 11.66
N ARG A 202 -15.19 10.64 11.38
CA ARG A 202 -16.07 11.06 12.47
C ARG A 202 -16.86 9.86 12.99
N PRO A 203 -16.81 9.54 14.30
CA PRO A 203 -17.48 8.38 14.86
C PRO A 203 -19.00 8.36 14.61
N ASP A 204 -19.64 9.54 14.64
CA ASP A 204 -21.07 9.73 14.40
C ASP A 204 -21.52 9.44 12.96
N ALA A 205 -20.59 9.46 12.01
CA ALA A 205 -20.87 9.13 10.61
C ALA A 205 -20.73 7.63 10.30
N LEU A 206 -20.27 6.83 11.25
CA LEU A 206 -20.16 5.38 11.11
C LEU A 206 -21.42 4.68 11.62
N PRO A 207 -21.79 3.53 11.04
CA PRO A 207 -22.77 2.66 11.69
C PRO A 207 -22.18 2.14 13.02
N ASP A 208 -23.02 1.55 13.86
CA ASP A 208 -22.53 0.71 14.96
C ASP A 208 -21.82 -0.52 14.36
N VAL A 209 -20.52 -0.39 14.16
CA VAL A 209 -19.62 -1.42 13.61
C VAL A 209 -19.52 -2.56 14.61
N ASP A 210 -19.17 -3.78 14.20
CA ASP A 210 -18.97 -4.92 15.10
C ASP A 210 -17.49 -5.21 15.34
N LEU A 211 -16.64 -4.92 14.35
CA LEU A 211 -15.20 -5.22 14.36
C LEU A 211 -14.43 -4.20 13.52
N VAL A 212 -13.23 -3.84 13.98
CA VAL A 212 -12.28 -3.04 13.19
C VAL A 212 -11.13 -3.91 12.66
N VAL A 213 -10.78 -3.72 11.39
CA VAL A 213 -9.54 -4.24 10.80
C VAL A 213 -8.58 -3.07 10.58
N ASN A 214 -7.46 -3.06 11.29
CA ASN A 214 -6.41 -2.08 11.04
C ASN A 214 -5.69 -2.39 9.72
N GLY A 215 -5.90 -1.57 8.70
CA GLY A 215 -5.24 -1.69 7.40
C GLY A 215 -3.92 -0.91 7.28
N VAL A 216 -3.46 -0.25 8.34
CA VAL A 216 -2.13 0.36 8.43
C VAL A 216 -1.20 -0.65 9.12
N SER A 217 -0.46 -1.42 8.32
CA SER A 217 0.25 -2.62 8.76
C SER A 217 1.78 -2.55 8.65
N CYS A 218 2.32 -1.39 8.28
CA CYS A 218 3.76 -1.17 8.10
C CYS A 218 4.21 0.06 8.91
N PRO A 219 4.81 -0.14 10.10
CA PRO A 219 5.28 0.98 10.94
C PRO A 219 6.48 1.72 10.35
N ASP A 220 7.24 1.06 9.47
CA ASP A 220 8.36 1.69 8.75
C ASP A 220 7.90 2.65 7.65
N LEU A 221 6.72 2.42 7.07
CA LEU A 221 6.20 3.24 5.98
C LEU A 221 5.35 4.40 6.52
N ASP A 222 4.39 4.10 7.42
CA ASP A 222 3.41 5.11 7.88
C ASP A 222 3.22 5.10 9.40
N PRO A 223 4.23 5.55 10.16
CA PRO A 223 4.11 5.71 11.60
C PRO A 223 3.05 6.77 11.98
N VAL A 224 2.86 7.80 11.14
CA VAL A 224 1.85 8.86 11.34
C VAL A 224 0.44 8.28 11.17
N GLY A 225 0.20 7.51 10.12
CA GLY A 225 -1.06 6.80 9.91
C GLY A 225 -1.41 5.87 11.08
N LEU A 226 -0.43 5.21 11.69
CA LEU A 226 -0.66 4.42 12.91
C LEU A 226 -1.11 5.30 14.09
N ASN A 227 -0.53 6.49 14.27
CA ASN A 227 -0.99 7.47 15.28
C ASN A 227 -2.44 7.87 15.04
N ASN A 228 -2.79 8.19 13.79
CA ASN A 228 -4.13 8.65 13.45
C ASN A 228 -5.17 7.53 13.64
N VAL A 229 -4.83 6.29 13.27
CA VAL A 229 -5.70 5.13 13.53
C VAL A 229 -5.88 4.90 15.03
N GLU A 230 -4.81 4.98 15.82
CA GLU A 230 -4.87 4.79 17.28
C GLU A 230 -5.72 5.86 17.96
N ALA A 231 -5.54 7.13 17.60
CA ALA A 231 -6.34 8.24 18.10
C ALA A 231 -7.82 8.08 17.72
N PHE A 232 -8.11 7.63 16.50
CA PHE A 232 -9.48 7.35 16.08
C PHE A 232 -10.13 6.21 16.88
N LEU A 233 -9.39 5.12 17.11
CA LEU A 233 -9.86 3.95 17.85
C LEU A 233 -10.18 4.26 19.33
N ALA A 234 -9.64 5.33 19.90
CA ALA A 234 -10.00 5.77 21.25
C ALA A 234 -11.49 6.11 21.41
N ASN A 235 -12.21 6.39 20.31
CA ASN A 235 -13.66 6.60 20.31
C ASN A 235 -14.48 5.29 20.34
N PHE A 236 -13.81 4.14 20.25
CA PHE A 236 -14.41 2.82 20.08
C PHE A 236 -13.78 1.79 21.04
N PRO A 237 -13.76 2.04 22.36
CA PRO A 237 -12.98 1.24 23.32
C PRO A 237 -13.45 -0.23 23.40
N ASP A 238 -14.73 -0.48 23.17
CA ASP A 238 -15.35 -1.81 23.30
C ASP A 238 -15.35 -2.60 21.97
N VAL A 239 -14.83 -2.01 20.90
CA VAL A 239 -14.82 -2.62 19.58
C VAL A 239 -13.56 -3.46 19.40
N PRO A 240 -13.66 -4.77 19.13
CA PRO A 240 -12.48 -5.58 18.87
C PRO A 240 -11.73 -5.06 17.63
N VAL A 241 -10.41 -5.11 17.69
CA VAL A 241 -9.53 -4.64 16.61
C VAL A 241 -8.59 -5.77 16.20
N ILE A 242 -8.63 -6.13 14.92
CA ILE A 242 -7.61 -6.98 14.29
C ILE A 242 -6.37 -6.12 14.02
N ASN A 243 -5.23 -6.59 14.53
CA ASN A 243 -3.90 -5.98 14.45
C ASN A 243 -3.90 -4.53 14.98
N PRO A 244 -4.21 -4.29 16.26
CA PRO A 244 -4.29 -2.94 16.80
C PRO A 244 -2.97 -2.17 16.63
N PRO A 245 -3.01 -0.84 16.37
CA PRO A 245 -1.82 -0.04 16.05
C PRO A 245 -0.66 -0.23 17.03
N ARG A 246 -0.95 -0.26 18.34
CA ARG A 246 0.04 -0.50 19.40
C ARG A 246 0.90 -1.74 19.17
N LYS A 247 0.33 -2.82 18.65
CA LYS A 247 1.06 -4.07 18.37
C LYS A 247 1.81 -3.98 17.05
N VAL A 248 1.19 -3.41 16.00
CA VAL A 248 1.83 -3.22 14.69
C VAL A 248 3.08 -2.33 14.79
N ARG A 249 3.09 -1.31 15.66
CA ARG A 249 4.26 -0.44 15.87
C ARG A 249 5.54 -1.20 16.21
N ARG A 250 5.42 -2.36 16.85
CA ARG A 250 6.55 -3.16 17.31
C ARG A 250 7.17 -4.00 16.18
N THR A 251 6.58 -4.01 14.97
CA THR A 251 7.04 -4.88 13.87
C THR A 251 7.87 -4.13 12.82
N THR A 252 8.66 -3.13 13.22
CA THR A 252 9.69 -2.57 12.33
C THR A 252 10.79 -3.60 12.11
N ARG A 253 11.56 -3.47 11.03
CA ARG A 253 12.65 -4.43 10.75
C ARG A 253 13.69 -4.49 11.87
N ALA A 254 14.17 -3.34 12.33
CA ALA A 254 15.15 -3.28 13.43
C ALA A 254 14.58 -3.82 14.76
N GLU A 255 13.33 -3.50 15.10
CA GLU A 255 12.70 -3.99 16.32
C GLU A 255 12.50 -5.51 16.30
N ASN A 256 12.12 -6.06 15.14
CA ASN A 256 12.03 -7.50 14.96
C ASN A 256 13.40 -8.19 15.02
N ALA A 257 14.45 -7.60 14.45
CA ALA A 257 15.82 -8.13 14.57
C ALA A 257 16.24 -8.28 16.02
N ARG A 258 16.02 -7.24 16.83
CA ARG A 258 16.37 -7.27 18.25
C ARG A 258 15.54 -8.27 19.06
N ARG A 259 14.22 -8.31 18.85
CA ARG A 259 13.31 -9.13 19.68
C ARG A 259 13.29 -10.60 19.26
N LEU A 260 13.33 -10.86 17.95
CA LEU A 260 13.22 -12.23 17.41
C LEU A 260 14.58 -12.90 17.29
N GLY A 261 15.66 -12.13 17.07
CA GLY A 261 17.01 -12.68 16.94
C GLY A 261 17.58 -13.31 18.21
N VAL A 262 16.95 -13.08 19.37
CA VAL A 262 17.32 -13.71 20.66
C VAL A 262 16.55 -15.02 20.93
N LEU A 263 15.59 -15.37 20.07
CA LEU A 263 14.79 -16.58 20.27
C LEU A 263 15.61 -17.83 19.91
N PRO A 264 15.48 -18.93 20.67
CA PRO A 264 16.14 -20.18 20.35
C PRO A 264 15.81 -20.65 18.93
N HIS A 265 16.83 -21.08 18.19
CA HIS A 265 16.72 -21.61 16.82
C HIS A 265 16.16 -20.61 15.79
N VAL A 266 16.18 -19.32 16.10
CA VAL A 266 15.85 -18.24 15.16
C VAL A 266 17.13 -17.51 14.79
N ILE A 267 17.35 -17.34 13.49
CA ILE A 267 18.39 -16.49 12.93
C ILE A 267 17.67 -15.34 12.24
N LEU A 268 17.62 -14.18 12.90
CA LEU A 268 17.18 -12.94 12.26
C LEU A 268 18.38 -11.99 12.23
N PRO A 269 18.94 -11.67 11.05
CA PRO A 269 20.16 -10.90 10.95
C PRO A 269 20.02 -9.52 11.61
N GLN A 270 21.12 -9.00 12.17
CA GLN A 270 21.15 -7.65 12.72
C GLN A 270 20.71 -6.65 11.65
N THR A 271 19.80 -5.75 12.02
CA THR A 271 19.26 -4.71 11.15
C THR A 271 19.23 -3.38 11.89
N GLU A 272 19.91 -2.38 11.33
CA GLU A 272 20.02 -1.04 11.91
C GLU A 272 19.52 0.03 10.94
N LEU A 273 18.90 1.08 11.48
CA LEU A 273 18.34 2.20 10.72
C LEU A 273 19.29 3.40 10.74
N PHE A 274 19.54 4.00 9.58
CA PHE A 274 20.39 5.17 9.39
C PHE A 274 19.67 6.28 8.63
N LEU A 275 19.98 7.53 8.98
CA LEU A 275 19.55 8.72 8.24
C LEU A 275 20.72 9.23 7.38
N LEU A 276 20.52 9.34 6.07
CA LEU A 276 21.54 9.79 5.12
C LEU A 276 21.62 11.32 5.06
N GLY A 277 21.98 11.96 6.18
CA GLY A 277 22.00 13.42 6.33
C GLY A 277 23.38 14.10 6.22
N GLY A 278 24.46 13.33 6.06
CA GLY A 278 25.83 13.82 6.07
C GLY A 278 26.71 13.20 4.98
N PRO A 279 28.04 13.43 5.01
CA PRO A 279 28.97 12.83 4.07
C PRO A 279 28.89 11.29 4.10
N ALA A 280 28.92 10.66 2.92
CA ALA A 280 28.76 9.21 2.79
C ALA A 280 29.77 8.41 3.61
N GLU A 281 31.04 8.85 3.66
CA GLU A 281 32.09 8.23 4.48
C GLU A 281 31.80 8.28 5.98
N ALA A 282 31.23 9.38 6.48
CA ALA A 282 30.89 9.50 7.89
C ALA A 282 29.74 8.54 8.24
N ILE A 283 28.76 8.39 7.35
CA ILE A 283 27.67 7.44 7.52
C ILE A 283 28.18 6.00 7.43
N ALA A 284 29.04 5.67 6.46
CA ALA A 284 29.64 4.35 6.35
C ALA A 284 30.45 3.98 7.62
N ALA A 285 31.18 4.94 8.19
CA ALA A 285 31.87 4.75 9.47
C ALA A 285 30.89 4.50 10.64
N GLN A 286 29.71 5.13 10.64
CA GLN A 286 28.65 4.84 11.63
C GLN A 286 28.10 3.43 11.45
N VAL A 287 27.92 2.95 10.22
CA VAL A 287 27.49 1.57 9.92
C VAL A 287 28.55 0.58 10.40
N ASP A 288 29.82 0.79 10.07
CA ASP A 288 30.91 -0.08 10.51
C ASP A 288 31.01 -0.14 12.05
N ALA A 289 30.73 0.97 12.74
CA ALA A 289 30.74 1.05 14.20
C ALA A 289 29.64 0.21 14.88
N THR A 290 28.59 -0.22 14.16
CA THR A 290 27.57 -1.12 14.71
C THR A 290 28.02 -2.58 14.73
N GLY A 291 29.19 -2.89 14.15
CA GLY A 291 29.70 -4.26 14.02
C GLY A 291 29.07 -5.06 12.87
N LEU A 292 28.30 -4.42 11.99
CA LEU A 292 27.75 -5.07 10.81
C LEU A 292 28.89 -5.47 9.86
N GLY A 293 29.00 -6.76 9.55
CA GLY A 293 29.95 -7.28 8.58
C GLY A 293 29.50 -7.11 7.14
N TYR A 294 30.45 -7.16 6.20
CA TYR A 294 30.19 -7.27 4.78
C TYR A 294 30.23 -8.75 4.33
N PRO A 295 29.45 -9.15 3.30
CA PRO A 295 28.47 -8.33 2.60
C PRO A 295 27.27 -7.96 3.49
N MET A 296 26.60 -6.86 3.17
CA MET A 296 25.35 -6.45 3.85
C MET A 296 24.30 -6.02 2.84
N ILE A 297 23.05 -6.06 3.27
CA ILE A 297 21.89 -5.61 2.50
C ILE A 297 21.56 -4.18 2.93
N VAL A 298 21.48 -3.27 1.96
CA VAL A 298 21.00 -1.89 2.16
C VAL A 298 19.61 -1.72 1.54
N ARG A 299 18.73 -0.98 2.22
CA ARG A 299 17.33 -0.82 1.79
C ARG A 299 16.72 0.49 2.27
N HIS A 300 15.93 1.16 1.44
CA HIS A 300 15.09 2.29 1.90
C HIS A 300 14.04 1.87 2.94
N ARG A 301 13.90 2.66 4.01
CA ARG A 301 12.88 2.44 5.05
C ARG A 301 11.47 2.41 4.44
N GLY A 302 10.61 1.55 4.97
CA GLY A 302 9.20 1.45 4.59
C GLY A 302 8.93 0.69 3.29
N THR A 303 9.97 0.26 2.58
CA THR A 303 9.82 -0.53 1.35
C THR A 303 9.68 -2.03 1.63
N GLN A 304 8.69 -2.65 0.98
CA GLN A 304 8.41 -4.09 1.10
C GLN A 304 8.79 -4.90 -0.14
N THR A 305 9.00 -4.23 -1.27
CA THR A 305 9.44 -4.87 -2.51
C THR A 305 10.95 -4.93 -2.59
N GLY A 306 11.49 -5.81 -3.42
CA GLY A 306 12.94 -5.89 -3.65
C GLY A 306 13.59 -4.71 -4.39
N LYS A 307 12.80 -3.74 -4.87
CA LYS A 307 13.26 -2.66 -5.77
C LYS A 307 14.33 -1.74 -5.22
N THR A 308 14.35 -1.52 -3.91
CA THR A 308 15.26 -0.59 -3.22
C THR A 308 16.32 -1.34 -2.43
N VAL A 309 16.49 -2.63 -2.71
CA VAL A 309 17.31 -3.54 -1.92
C VAL A 309 18.53 -3.90 -2.73
N GLU A 310 19.69 -3.64 -2.17
CA GLU A 310 20.97 -3.94 -2.81
C GLU A 310 21.87 -4.64 -1.81
N LYS A 311 22.77 -5.50 -2.32
CA LYS A 311 23.81 -6.15 -1.52
C LYS A 311 25.11 -5.43 -1.81
N VAL A 312 25.74 -4.86 -0.78
CA VAL A 312 27.04 -4.20 -0.86
C VAL A 312 28.10 -5.12 -0.27
N ASP A 313 29.15 -5.38 -1.03
CA ASP A 313 30.16 -6.40 -0.69
C ASP A 313 31.34 -5.84 0.13
N ASN A 314 31.48 -4.52 0.21
CA ASN A 314 32.55 -3.85 0.96
C ASN A 314 32.19 -2.38 1.25
N ARG A 315 33.01 -1.73 2.08
CA ARG A 315 32.83 -0.33 2.49
C ARG A 315 32.79 0.65 1.31
N SER A 316 33.64 0.47 0.30
CA SER A 316 33.66 1.35 -0.86
C SER A 316 32.33 1.31 -1.62
N ALA A 317 31.76 0.11 -1.81
CA ALA A 317 30.43 -0.05 -2.42
C ALA A 317 29.31 0.59 -1.56
N LEU A 318 29.41 0.52 -0.23
CA LEU A 318 28.47 1.20 0.67
C LEU A 318 28.54 2.72 0.51
N VAL A 319 29.75 3.29 0.48
CA VAL A 319 29.97 4.74 0.32
C VAL A 319 29.43 5.23 -1.02
N GLU A 320 29.70 4.50 -2.10
CA GLU A 320 29.15 4.79 -3.43
C GLU A 320 27.62 4.75 -3.41
N TRP A 321 27.04 3.70 -2.83
CA TRP A 321 25.59 3.54 -2.74
C TRP A 321 24.93 4.68 -1.95
N ILE A 322 25.49 5.06 -0.79
CA ILE A 322 25.00 6.18 0.02
C ILE A 322 25.08 7.50 -0.77
N SER A 323 26.17 7.74 -1.47
CA SER A 323 26.39 8.97 -2.25
C SER A 323 25.37 9.13 -3.39
N ALA A 324 24.82 8.03 -3.89
CA ALA A 324 23.79 8.02 -4.93
C ALA A 324 22.37 8.28 -4.38
N GLN A 325 22.16 8.32 -3.06
CA GLN A 325 20.85 8.54 -2.47
C GLN A 325 20.55 10.02 -2.23
N PRO A 326 19.27 10.44 -2.29
CA PRO A 326 18.89 11.78 -1.87
C PRO A 326 19.22 12.04 -0.39
N PRO A 327 19.75 13.23 -0.02
CA PRO A 327 19.94 13.62 1.36
C PRO A 327 18.64 13.50 2.18
N GLY A 328 18.78 13.06 3.43
CA GLY A 328 17.66 12.84 4.34
C GLY A 328 16.88 11.53 4.12
N THR A 329 17.34 10.66 3.21
CA THR A 329 16.76 9.32 3.04
C THR A 329 17.04 8.46 4.28
N GLU A 330 16.04 7.75 4.78
CA GLU A 330 16.21 6.75 5.83
C GLU A 330 16.41 5.35 5.23
N VAL A 331 17.43 4.63 5.67
CA VAL A 331 17.83 3.34 5.12
C VAL A 331 18.14 2.33 6.22
N TYR A 332 17.79 1.08 5.98
CA TYR A 332 18.24 -0.05 6.76
C TYR A 332 19.53 -0.62 6.18
N ALA A 333 20.49 -0.94 7.05
CA ALA A 333 21.57 -1.88 6.77
C ALA A 333 21.28 -3.19 7.52
N THR A 334 21.44 -4.34 6.87
CA THR A 334 21.15 -5.66 7.43
C THR A 334 22.27 -6.63 7.11
N ALA A 335 22.76 -7.38 8.09
CA ALA A 335 23.78 -8.39 7.85
C ALA A 335 23.30 -9.41 6.81
N PHE A 336 24.13 -9.73 5.81
CA PHE A 336 23.79 -10.74 4.82
C PHE A 336 24.11 -12.13 5.36
N VAL A 337 23.15 -13.05 5.24
CA VAL A 337 23.34 -14.48 5.56
C VAL A 337 23.18 -15.27 4.26
N ASP A 338 24.27 -15.93 3.85
CA ASP A 338 24.21 -16.84 2.71
C ASP A 338 23.50 -18.13 3.13
N CYS A 339 22.28 -18.29 2.65
CA CYS A 339 21.36 -19.37 3.03
C CYS A 339 21.08 -20.32 1.85
N ARG A 340 22.01 -20.44 0.90
CA ARG A 340 21.91 -21.47 -0.14
C ARG A 340 21.87 -22.85 0.48
N TRP A 341 20.95 -23.66 -0.01
CA TRP A 341 20.88 -25.07 0.33
C TRP A 341 21.94 -25.86 -0.46
N GLN A 342 22.13 -27.13 -0.10
CA GLN A 342 23.08 -28.03 -0.76
C GLN A 342 22.76 -28.28 -2.24
N ASP A 343 21.52 -28.05 -2.66
CA ASP A 343 21.10 -28.12 -4.06
C ASP A 343 21.57 -26.91 -4.90
N GLY A 344 22.25 -25.94 -4.27
CA GLY A 344 22.76 -24.73 -4.90
C GLY A 344 21.73 -23.61 -5.05
N TYR A 345 20.49 -23.82 -4.63
CA TYR A 345 19.43 -22.81 -4.70
C TYR A 345 19.25 -22.10 -3.36
N TYR A 346 18.73 -20.88 -3.45
CA TYR A 346 18.12 -20.21 -2.31
C TYR A 346 16.67 -20.66 -2.20
N HIS A 347 16.24 -20.93 -0.97
CA HIS A 347 14.86 -21.30 -0.67
C HIS A 347 14.19 -20.23 0.17
N LYS A 348 12.88 -20.05 -0.03
CA LYS A 348 12.05 -19.16 0.79
C LYS A 348 10.65 -19.72 0.95
N SER A 349 10.33 -20.12 2.17
CA SER A 349 8.98 -20.47 2.59
C SER A 349 8.24 -19.24 3.13
N ARG A 350 6.93 -19.20 2.90
CA ARG A 350 6.01 -18.24 3.50
C ARG A 350 4.91 -18.97 4.24
N VAL A 351 4.67 -18.54 5.47
CA VAL A 351 3.48 -18.90 6.26
C VAL A 351 2.72 -17.64 6.65
N PHE A 352 1.42 -17.78 6.87
CA PHE A 352 0.62 -16.82 7.63
C PHE A 352 0.28 -17.43 8.99
N PHE A 353 0.31 -16.60 10.02
CA PHE A 353 -0.39 -16.86 11.26
C PHE A 353 -1.72 -16.12 11.22
N ILE A 354 -2.82 -16.83 11.45
CA ILE A 354 -4.18 -16.28 11.53
C ILE A 354 -4.81 -16.81 12.80
N ASP A 355 -5.13 -15.90 13.73
CA ASP A 355 -5.73 -16.25 15.03
C ASP A 355 -4.92 -17.31 15.80
N GLY A 356 -3.58 -17.20 15.72
CA GLY A 356 -2.63 -18.08 16.39
C GLY A 356 -2.23 -19.34 15.61
N GLU A 357 -2.98 -19.69 14.56
CA GLU A 357 -2.78 -20.91 13.76
C GLU A 357 -1.90 -20.66 12.52
N LEU A 358 -1.06 -21.64 12.17
CA LEU A 358 -0.13 -21.57 11.04
C LEU A 358 -0.79 -22.07 9.74
N PHE A 359 -0.66 -21.28 8.68
CA PHE A 359 -1.13 -21.61 7.33
C PHE A 359 0.02 -21.49 6.31
N PRO A 360 0.39 -22.57 5.59
CA PRO A 360 1.43 -22.52 4.58
C PRO A 360 0.93 -21.82 3.31
N VAL A 361 1.78 -20.98 2.71
CA VAL A 361 1.43 -20.15 1.54
C VAL A 361 2.23 -20.54 0.31
N ALA A 362 3.55 -20.68 0.46
CA ALA A 362 4.47 -21.02 -0.62
C ALA A 362 5.80 -21.52 -0.07
N SER A 363 6.52 -22.34 -0.85
CA SER A 363 7.95 -22.60 -0.68
C SER A 363 8.63 -22.48 -2.04
N LEU A 364 9.49 -21.49 -2.17
CA LEU A 364 10.07 -21.05 -3.44
C LEU A 364 11.54 -21.45 -3.51
N ALA A 365 11.98 -21.99 -4.64
CA ALA A 365 13.40 -22.17 -4.97
C ALA A 365 13.84 -21.18 -6.06
N SER A 366 15.03 -20.59 -5.92
CA SER A 366 15.59 -19.64 -6.87
C SER A 366 17.11 -19.71 -6.95
N ASP A 367 17.64 -19.34 -8.11
CA ASP A 367 19.06 -19.07 -8.37
C ASP A 367 19.50 -17.67 -7.88
N SER A 368 18.58 -16.89 -7.29
CA SER A 368 18.82 -15.55 -6.73
C SER A 368 18.51 -15.53 -5.23
N TRP A 369 19.36 -14.84 -4.45
CA TRP A 369 19.16 -14.65 -3.01
C TRP A 369 17.91 -13.80 -2.71
N GLN A 370 17.56 -12.89 -3.62
CA GLN A 370 16.41 -12.01 -3.46
C GLN A 370 15.17 -12.64 -4.12
N ILE A 371 14.45 -13.45 -3.34
CA ILE A 371 13.32 -14.24 -3.85
C ILE A 371 11.99 -13.47 -3.81
N HIS A 372 11.34 -13.40 -4.97
CA HIS A 372 9.99 -12.91 -5.18
C HIS A 372 9.09 -14.00 -5.78
N SER A 373 7.76 -13.84 -5.65
CA SER A 373 6.82 -14.87 -6.10
C SER A 373 6.88 -15.14 -7.61
N GLY A 374 7.31 -14.15 -8.40
CA GLY A 374 7.54 -14.30 -9.84
C GLY A 374 8.75 -15.16 -10.21
N ASP A 375 9.71 -15.38 -9.29
CA ASP A 375 10.91 -16.17 -9.58
C ASP A 375 10.61 -17.66 -9.80
N ARG A 376 9.39 -18.10 -9.45
CA ARG A 376 8.85 -19.40 -9.84
C ARG A 376 9.07 -19.75 -11.30
N TYR A 377 8.99 -18.76 -12.20
CA TYR A 377 9.09 -18.98 -13.64
C TYR A 377 10.54 -19.14 -14.13
N ARG A 378 11.54 -18.87 -13.29
CA ARG A 378 12.95 -19.05 -13.64
C ARG A 378 13.41 -20.48 -13.42
N ILE A 379 13.05 -21.06 -12.27
CA ILE A 379 13.49 -22.38 -11.83
C ILE A 379 12.30 -23.34 -11.71
N MET A 380 11.32 -22.99 -10.86
CA MET A 380 10.29 -23.96 -10.48
C MET A 380 9.40 -24.44 -11.63
N SER A 381 9.11 -23.60 -12.62
CA SER A 381 8.28 -23.98 -13.77
C SER A 381 8.88 -25.09 -14.63
N SER A 382 10.22 -25.22 -14.64
CA SER A 382 10.95 -26.22 -15.43
C SER A 382 11.61 -27.31 -14.57
N THR A 383 11.54 -27.23 -13.24
CA THR A 383 12.18 -28.18 -12.31
C THR A 383 11.16 -28.91 -11.44
N PRO A 384 10.67 -30.10 -11.83
CA PRO A 384 9.62 -30.83 -11.11
C PRO A 384 9.92 -31.15 -9.63
N SER A 385 11.19 -31.37 -9.27
CA SER A 385 11.61 -31.65 -7.89
C SER A 385 11.33 -30.46 -6.95
N THR A 386 11.55 -29.22 -7.40
CA THR A 386 11.26 -28.02 -6.59
C THR A 386 9.75 -27.84 -6.36
N GLN A 387 8.91 -28.18 -7.35
CA GLN A 387 7.46 -28.18 -7.15
C GLN A 387 7.00 -29.32 -6.23
N ALA A 388 7.67 -30.48 -6.29
CA ALA A 388 7.40 -31.58 -5.38
C ALA A 388 7.77 -31.23 -3.93
N ASP A 389 8.87 -30.50 -3.74
CA ASP A 389 9.26 -29.95 -2.44
C ASP A 389 8.21 -28.97 -1.89
N GLU A 390 7.77 -28.01 -2.70
CA GLU A 390 6.70 -27.09 -2.29
C GLU A 390 5.41 -27.83 -1.93
N ARG A 391 5.03 -28.85 -2.71
CA ARG A 391 3.85 -29.67 -2.41
C ARG A 391 3.96 -30.33 -1.03
N ARG A 392 5.14 -30.88 -0.67
CA ARG A 392 5.36 -31.47 0.66
C ARG A 392 5.14 -30.43 1.77
N PHE A 393 5.73 -29.24 1.62
CA PHE A 393 5.54 -28.14 2.57
C PHE A 393 4.07 -27.72 2.72
N LEU A 394 3.36 -27.56 1.60
CA LEU A 394 1.96 -27.12 1.62
C LEU A 394 1.02 -28.17 2.23
N GLN A 395 1.26 -29.45 1.96
CA GLN A 395 0.43 -30.56 2.42
C GLN A 395 0.56 -30.80 3.92
N ASP A 396 1.78 -30.85 4.45
CA ASP A 396 2.06 -31.07 5.86
C ASP A 396 3.25 -30.22 6.31
N PRO A 397 3.02 -28.93 6.64
CA PRO A 397 4.10 -28.04 7.07
C PRO A 397 4.75 -28.52 8.36
N SER A 398 4.03 -29.24 9.23
CA SER A 398 4.58 -29.74 10.49
C SER A 398 5.60 -30.85 10.24
N ALA A 399 5.27 -31.81 9.37
CA ALA A 399 6.22 -32.86 8.97
C ALA A 399 7.39 -32.31 8.15
N TYR A 400 7.14 -31.34 7.27
CA TYR A 400 8.18 -30.72 6.44
C TYR A 400 9.20 -29.93 7.28
N LEU A 401 8.72 -29.11 8.22
CA LEU A 401 9.57 -28.22 9.03
C LEU A 401 10.25 -28.95 10.18
N GLY A 402 9.61 -30.00 10.71
CA GLY A 402 10.03 -30.65 11.95
C GLY A 402 9.74 -29.81 13.19
N SER A 403 9.80 -30.45 14.36
CA SER A 403 9.42 -29.84 15.65
C SER A 403 10.29 -28.64 16.02
N LYS A 404 11.59 -28.67 15.72
CA LYS A 404 12.53 -27.59 16.03
C LYS A 404 12.12 -26.28 15.37
N ALA A 405 11.95 -26.29 14.05
CA ALA A 405 11.57 -25.09 13.31
C ALA A 405 10.14 -24.65 13.61
N LEU A 406 9.21 -25.60 13.77
CA LEU A 406 7.82 -25.29 14.12
C LEU A 406 7.72 -24.58 15.49
N ASN A 407 8.47 -25.03 16.49
CA ASN A 407 8.54 -24.38 17.80
C ASN A 407 9.15 -22.98 17.71
N ALA A 408 10.18 -22.79 16.89
CA ALA A 408 10.77 -21.46 16.65
C ALA A 408 9.77 -20.50 15.99
N LEU A 409 8.99 -20.96 15.01
CA LEU A 409 7.93 -20.17 14.38
C LEU A 409 6.81 -19.82 15.36
N HIS A 410 6.43 -20.73 16.26
CA HIS A 410 5.49 -20.44 17.34
C HIS A 410 6.03 -19.43 18.36
N ALA A 411 7.32 -19.49 18.71
CA ALA A 411 7.95 -18.49 19.56
C ALA A 411 7.98 -17.10 18.89
N ILE A 412 8.20 -17.05 17.57
CA ILE A 412 8.08 -15.81 16.78
C ILE A 412 6.64 -15.29 16.83
N ARG A 413 5.63 -16.16 16.63
CA ARG A 413 4.22 -15.80 16.75
C ARG A 413 3.89 -15.18 18.09
N ASP A 414 4.30 -15.82 19.19
CA ASP A 414 4.04 -15.31 20.54
C ASP A 414 4.70 -13.96 20.79
N THR A 415 5.90 -13.75 20.23
CA THR A 415 6.64 -12.50 20.37
C THR A 415 6.07 -11.37 19.50
N ILE A 416 5.53 -11.69 18.32
CA ILE A 416 4.88 -10.72 17.43
C ILE A 416 3.48 -10.34 17.95
N ASP A 417 2.72 -11.31 18.46
CA ASP A 417 1.43 -11.11 19.12
C ASP A 417 0.39 -10.38 18.22
N LEU A 418 0.46 -10.60 16.90
CA LEU A 418 -0.52 -10.09 15.94
C LEU A 418 -1.56 -11.16 15.61
N ASP A 419 -2.78 -10.72 15.36
CA ASP A 419 -3.91 -11.57 14.97
C ASP A 419 -3.73 -12.14 13.57
N PHE A 420 -3.09 -11.34 12.70
CA PHE A 420 -2.68 -11.75 11.37
C PHE A 420 -1.32 -11.17 11.01
N PHE A 421 -0.38 -12.02 10.65
CA PHE A 421 0.89 -11.62 10.05
C PHE A 421 1.46 -12.78 9.24
N GLY A 422 2.48 -12.51 8.42
CA GLY A 422 3.22 -13.57 7.75
C GLY A 422 4.69 -13.57 8.12
N ILE A 423 5.35 -14.67 7.81
CA ILE A 423 6.80 -14.85 7.94
C ILE A 423 7.35 -15.37 6.62
N ASP A 424 8.36 -14.69 6.09
CA ASP A 424 9.24 -15.21 5.04
C ASP A 424 10.50 -15.75 5.71
N PHE A 425 10.83 -17.02 5.46
CA PHE A 425 11.97 -17.68 6.09
C PHE A 425 12.55 -18.80 5.22
N THR A 426 13.69 -19.33 5.62
CA THR A 426 14.21 -20.62 5.17
C THR A 426 14.80 -21.38 6.35
N LEU A 427 15.18 -22.64 6.15
CA LEU A 427 15.90 -23.44 7.14
C LEU A 427 17.38 -23.48 6.79
N ASP A 428 18.23 -23.46 7.80
CA ASP A 428 19.64 -23.83 7.64
C ASP A 428 19.84 -25.36 7.71
N SER A 429 21.09 -25.81 7.58
CA SER A 429 21.42 -27.25 7.64
C SER A 429 21.17 -27.91 9.01
N GLU A 430 20.99 -27.11 10.07
CA GLU A 430 20.69 -27.59 11.41
C GLU A 430 19.19 -27.49 11.74
N GLY A 431 18.36 -27.00 10.81
CA GLY A 431 16.94 -26.75 11.02
C GLY A 431 16.63 -25.52 11.88
N ASN A 432 17.58 -24.57 12.01
CA ASN A 432 17.26 -23.24 12.55
C ASN A 432 16.51 -22.42 11.49
N VAL A 433 15.63 -21.54 11.94
CA VAL A 433 14.78 -20.71 11.08
C VAL A 433 15.50 -19.40 10.77
N ILE A 434 15.95 -19.23 9.52
CA ILE A 434 16.48 -17.95 9.02
C ILE A 434 15.32 -17.10 8.53
N VAL A 435 15.04 -15.99 9.22
CA VAL A 435 13.89 -15.12 8.92
C VAL A 435 14.32 -13.92 8.07
N PHE A 436 13.57 -13.65 7.00
CA PHE A 436 13.78 -12.50 6.12
C PHE A 436 12.81 -11.34 6.39
N GLU A 437 11.58 -11.67 6.78
CA GLU A 437 10.52 -10.70 7.03
C GLU A 437 9.45 -11.30 7.94
N ALA A 438 8.93 -10.52 8.89
CA ALA A 438 7.79 -10.94 9.73
C ALA A 438 6.88 -9.74 10.08
N ASN A 439 5.75 -9.58 9.38
CA ASN A 439 4.84 -8.44 9.59
C ASN A 439 3.43 -8.66 8.97
N ALA A 440 2.53 -7.72 9.23
CA ALA A 440 1.15 -7.71 8.72
C ALA A 440 0.97 -7.05 7.33
N ALA A 441 2.04 -6.57 6.69
CA ALA A 441 2.01 -5.92 5.37
C ALA A 441 2.19 -6.90 4.20
N MET A 442 2.20 -8.21 4.48
CA MET A 442 2.37 -9.25 3.49
C MET A 442 1.10 -9.46 2.65
N ARG A 443 1.28 -9.64 1.33
CA ARG A 443 0.17 -9.82 0.38
C ARG A 443 -0.25 -11.27 0.23
N HIS A 444 -1.51 -11.57 0.51
CA HIS A 444 -2.19 -12.80 0.08
C HIS A 444 -2.72 -12.67 -1.35
N ASN A 445 -2.40 -13.63 -2.23
CA ASN A 445 -2.77 -13.58 -3.64
C ASN A 445 -2.79 -14.95 -4.32
N PHE A 446 -3.46 -15.00 -5.47
CA PHE A 446 -3.63 -16.18 -6.32
C PHE A 446 -2.89 -16.04 -7.66
N ASP A 447 -1.97 -15.08 -7.79
CA ASP A 447 -1.40 -14.66 -9.08
C ASP A 447 -0.70 -15.81 -9.83
N HIS A 448 -0.22 -16.81 -9.10
CA HIS A 448 0.49 -17.96 -9.66
C HIS A 448 -0.33 -19.26 -9.63
N ALA A 449 -1.55 -19.24 -9.07
CA ALA A 449 -2.37 -20.44 -8.86
C ALA A 449 -2.92 -21.04 -10.17
N GLU A 450 -2.81 -20.34 -11.30
CA GLU A 450 -3.12 -20.91 -12.61
C GLU A 450 -1.96 -21.79 -13.13
N ASN A 451 -0.71 -21.31 -12.99
CA ASN A 451 0.48 -22.04 -13.43
C ASN A 451 0.97 -23.08 -12.40
N PHE A 452 0.60 -22.91 -11.13
CA PHE A 452 0.92 -23.80 -10.02
C PHE A 452 -0.39 -24.19 -9.29
N PRO A 453 -1.27 -24.97 -9.94
CA PRO A 453 -2.64 -25.20 -9.47
C PRO A 453 -2.73 -25.91 -8.11
N TYR A 454 -1.71 -26.70 -7.75
CA TYR A 454 -1.63 -27.36 -6.44
C TYR A 454 -1.58 -26.37 -5.25
N THR A 455 -1.24 -25.09 -5.49
CA THR A 455 -1.23 -24.06 -4.44
C THR A 455 -2.63 -23.58 -4.06
N ARG A 456 -3.60 -23.67 -4.98
CA ARG A 456 -4.94 -23.06 -4.84
C ARG A 456 -5.69 -23.50 -3.58
N PRO A 457 -5.80 -24.80 -3.23
CA PRO A 457 -6.55 -25.21 -2.05
C PRO A 457 -5.97 -24.64 -0.75
N HIS A 458 -4.64 -24.50 -0.67
CA HIS A 458 -3.97 -23.94 0.50
C HIS A 458 -4.20 -22.42 0.61
N LEU A 459 -4.19 -21.72 -0.53
CA LEU A 459 -4.51 -20.30 -0.59
C LEU A 459 -5.98 -20.01 -0.25
N GLU A 460 -6.90 -20.88 -0.64
CA GLU A 460 -8.32 -20.80 -0.26
C GLU A 460 -8.50 -21.02 1.24
N ARG A 461 -7.78 -21.97 1.85
CA ARG A 461 -7.77 -22.17 3.32
C ARG A 461 -7.31 -20.94 4.08
N VAL A 462 -6.31 -20.20 3.56
CA VAL A 462 -5.88 -18.92 4.14
C VAL A 462 -7.01 -17.89 4.12
N SER A 463 -7.71 -17.76 2.98
CA SER A 463 -8.84 -16.83 2.83
C SER A 463 -10.00 -17.18 3.77
N GLU A 464 -10.32 -18.48 3.89
CA GLU A 464 -11.36 -18.96 4.80
C GLU A 464 -10.99 -18.72 6.26
N ALA A 465 -9.76 -19.03 6.66
CA ALA A 465 -9.30 -18.82 8.03
C ALA A 465 -9.38 -17.36 8.46
N PHE A 466 -8.99 -16.43 7.57
CA PHE A 466 -9.08 -15.00 7.85
C PHE A 466 -10.55 -14.54 7.96
N SER A 467 -11.42 -15.03 7.08
CA SER A 467 -12.86 -14.71 7.12
C SER A 467 -13.53 -15.27 8.39
N ALA A 468 -13.18 -16.49 8.79
CA ALA A 468 -13.68 -17.11 10.01
C ALA A 468 -13.19 -16.38 11.28
N MET A 469 -11.95 -15.88 11.29
CA MET A 469 -11.46 -15.01 12.38
C MET A 469 -12.29 -13.73 12.50
N ILE A 470 -12.63 -13.09 11.37
CA ILE A 470 -13.51 -11.91 11.36
C ILE A 470 -14.88 -12.25 11.96
N GLU A 471 -15.51 -13.35 11.51
CA GLU A 471 -16.84 -13.76 12.01
C GLU A 471 -16.84 -14.01 13.51
N ARG A 472 -15.89 -14.81 14.01
CA ARG A 472 -15.79 -15.11 15.44
C ARG A 472 -15.69 -13.85 16.28
N ARG A 473 -14.84 -12.90 15.88
CA ARG A 473 -14.62 -11.67 16.66
C ARG A 473 -15.77 -10.67 16.56
N ALA A 474 -16.44 -10.62 15.41
CA ALA A 474 -17.63 -9.79 15.27
C ALA A 474 -18.80 -10.33 16.12
N ILE A 475 -19.02 -11.65 16.15
CA ILE A 475 -20.06 -12.30 16.97
C ILE A 475 -19.77 -12.17 18.46
N ALA A 476 -18.50 -12.26 18.87
CA ALA A 476 -18.12 -12.14 20.27
C ALA A 476 -18.53 -10.80 20.90
N ARG A 477 -18.70 -9.74 20.09
CA ARG A 477 -19.21 -8.45 20.58
C ARG A 477 -20.73 -8.38 20.65
N THR A 478 -21.44 -9.06 19.76
CA THR A 478 -22.91 -9.04 19.73
C THR A 478 -23.54 -10.03 20.72
N SER A 479 -22.72 -10.87 21.34
CA SER A 479 -23.13 -11.79 22.41
C SER A 479 -23.09 -11.08 23.77
N PRO A 480 -24.18 -11.14 24.57
CA PRO A 480 -24.31 -10.42 25.85
C PRO A 480 -23.36 -10.91 26.95
#